data_AF-A0A453G8U9-F1
#
_entry.id   AF-A0A453G8U9-F1
#
_cell.length_a   1.000
_cell.length_b   1.000
_cell.length_c   1.000
_cell.angle_alpha   90.00
_cell.angle_beta   90.00
_cell.angle_gamma   90.00
#
_symmetry.space_group_name_H-M   'P 1'
#
loop_
_entity.id
_entity.type
_entity.pdbx_description
1 polymer ?
#
loop_
_entity_poly.entity_id
_entity_poly.type
_entity_poly.pdbx_seq_one_letter_code
_entity_poly.pdbx_strand_id
1 'polypeptide(L)'
;MQQHRHLGAQEDSDRGLGLLHWSTNALALVSIAVKAIHAHCLQFQQPSPEVSVLLNDLPENDFNTVVKSLVTLRQSNDPVVVTGITPGSFYERLFTSESVHLVCSSNSLHWLSK
;
A
#
# COMPACT_ATOMS: atom_id res chain seq x y z
N MET A 1 25.51 -22.11 -24.31
CA MET A 1 26.28 -21.08 -25.03
C MET A 1 25.33 -19.99 -25.50
N GLN A 2 25.64 -18.74 -25.11
CA GLN A 2 25.28 -17.40 -25.65
C GLN A 2 23.89 -17.23 -26.29
N GLN A 3 22.92 -16.54 -25.68
CA GLN A 3 22.82 -15.09 -25.39
C GLN A 3 23.27 -14.18 -26.53
N HIS A 4 22.29 -13.56 -27.20
CA HIS A 4 22.38 -12.21 -27.76
C HIS A 4 20.96 -11.65 -27.91
N ARG A 5 20.59 -10.65 -27.09
CA ARG A 5 19.59 -9.66 -27.50
C ARG A 5 20.04 -8.31 -26.94
N HIS A 6 20.42 -7.45 -27.88
CA HIS A 6 20.97 -6.12 -27.66
C HIS A 6 19.82 -5.13 -27.41
N LEU A 7 20.16 -4.12 -26.61
CA LEU A 7 19.36 -3.05 -26.03
C LEU A 7 18.68 -2.14 -27.05
N GLY A 8 17.65 -1.40 -26.60
CA GLY A 8 17.31 -0.12 -27.24
C GLY A 8 15.90 0.39 -26.96
N ALA A 9 15.80 1.25 -25.94
CA ALA A 9 14.91 2.42 -25.91
C ALA A 9 13.39 2.19 -26.00
N GLN A 10 12.78 1.91 -24.84
CA GLN A 10 11.43 2.41 -24.54
C GLN A 10 11.28 2.59 -23.01
N GLU A 11 12.30 3.15 -22.37
CA GLU A 11 12.30 3.51 -20.95
C GLU A 11 12.52 5.02 -20.87
N ASP A 12 11.45 5.83 -20.75
CA ASP A 12 11.47 7.01 -19.87
C ASP A 12 10.18 7.87 -19.85
N SER A 13 9.25 7.74 -20.80
CA SER A 13 8.17 8.74 -20.89
C SER A 13 6.94 8.49 -19.99
N ASP A 14 6.74 7.29 -19.44
CA ASP A 14 5.49 6.91 -18.73
C ASP A 14 5.63 6.74 -17.21
N ARG A 15 6.81 7.01 -16.64
CA ARG A 15 7.05 6.81 -15.19
C ARG A 15 6.30 7.83 -14.31
N GLY A 16 5.93 9.00 -14.85
CA GLY A 16 5.22 10.04 -14.07
C GLY A 16 3.73 9.77 -13.83
N LEU A 17 3.05 9.07 -14.74
CA LEU A 17 1.59 8.87 -14.69
C LEU A 17 1.18 7.58 -13.94
N GLY A 18 2.04 6.56 -13.92
CA GLY A 18 1.82 5.37 -13.12
C GLY A 18 1.80 5.67 -11.61
N LEU A 19 2.71 6.54 -11.15
CA LEU A 19 2.97 6.78 -9.72
C LEU A 19 1.79 7.44 -8.98
N LEU A 20 1.06 8.34 -9.63
CA LEU A 20 -0.18 8.92 -9.08
C LEU A 20 -1.32 7.89 -9.00
N HIS A 21 -1.34 6.92 -9.90
CA HIS A 21 -2.36 5.87 -9.92
C HIS A 21 -2.13 4.83 -8.82
N TRP A 22 -0.88 4.44 -8.55
CA TRP A 22 -0.53 3.52 -7.45
C TRP A 22 -0.90 4.09 -6.08
N SER A 23 -0.53 5.35 -5.82
CA SER A 23 -0.90 6.03 -4.56
C SER A 23 -2.42 6.12 -4.41
N THR A 24 -3.14 6.46 -5.48
CA THR A 24 -4.61 6.58 -5.44
C THR A 24 -5.29 5.23 -5.17
N ASN A 25 -4.82 4.15 -5.78
CA ASN A 25 -5.40 2.82 -5.60
C ASN A 25 -5.15 2.27 -4.19
N ALA A 26 -3.93 2.43 -3.67
CA ALA A 26 -3.59 2.01 -2.30
C ALA A 26 -4.46 2.77 -1.27
N LEU A 27 -4.60 4.09 -1.43
CA LEU A 27 -5.43 4.91 -0.54
C LEU A 27 -6.92 4.57 -0.67
N ALA A 28 -7.41 4.28 -1.87
CA ALA A 28 -8.80 3.85 -2.07
C ALA A 28 -9.08 2.54 -1.34
N LEU A 29 -8.18 1.55 -1.46
CA LEU A 29 -8.29 0.28 -0.72
C LEU A 29 -8.27 0.51 0.80
N VAL A 30 -7.37 1.35 1.29
CA VAL A 30 -7.31 1.72 2.72
C VAL A 30 -8.62 2.38 3.16
N SER A 31 -9.14 3.36 2.40
CA SER A 31 -10.39 4.05 2.74
C SER A 31 -11.57 3.09 2.78
N ILE A 32 -11.66 2.16 1.82
CA ILE A 32 -12.71 1.13 1.79
C ILE A 32 -12.60 0.20 3.00
N ALA A 33 -11.39 -0.30 3.30
CA ALA A 33 -11.16 -1.20 4.42
C ALA A 33 -11.49 -0.55 5.77
N VAL A 34 -11.00 0.67 6.00
CA VAL A 34 -11.28 1.45 7.21
C VAL A 34 -12.79 1.67 7.33
N LYS A 35 -13.46 2.20 6.28
CA LYS A 35 -14.91 2.42 6.31
C LYS A 35 -15.71 1.15 6.58
N ALA A 36 -15.30 0.01 6.02
CA ALA A 36 -15.93 -1.28 6.28
C ALA A 36 -15.79 -1.71 7.75
N ILE A 37 -14.60 -1.53 8.35
CA ILE A 37 -14.36 -1.82 9.77
C ILE A 37 -15.25 -0.93 10.65
N HIS A 38 -15.29 0.38 10.39
CA HIS A 38 -16.13 1.28 11.18
C HIS A 38 -17.62 1.02 11.01
N ALA A 39 -18.08 0.75 9.78
CA ALA A 39 -19.48 0.39 9.53
C ALA A 39 -19.87 -0.89 10.28
N HIS A 40 -18.96 -1.87 10.35
CA HIS A 40 -19.17 -3.08 11.13
C HIS A 40 -19.25 -2.78 12.63
N CYS A 41 -18.32 -2.01 13.19
CA CYS A 41 -18.37 -1.63 14.61
C CYS A 41 -19.65 -0.86 14.96
N LEU A 42 -20.08 0.07 14.10
CA LEU A 42 -21.33 0.80 14.27
C LEU A 42 -22.56 -0.13 14.24
N GLN A 43 -22.59 -1.10 13.33
CA GLN A 43 -23.67 -2.09 13.23
C GLN A 43 -23.82 -2.90 14.52
N PHE A 44 -22.71 -3.21 15.19
CA PHE A 44 -22.69 -3.99 16.43
C PHE A 44 -22.58 -3.12 17.70
N GLN A 45 -22.78 -1.80 17.59
CA GLN A 45 -22.68 -0.82 18.71
C GLN A 45 -21.35 -0.90 19.48
N GLN A 46 -20.27 -1.27 18.78
CA GLN A 46 -18.93 -1.31 19.35
C GLN A 46 -18.24 0.06 19.23
N PRO A 47 -17.32 0.37 20.16
CA PRO A 47 -16.49 1.55 20.03
C PRO A 47 -15.68 1.48 18.74
N SER A 48 -15.49 2.65 18.13
CA SER A 48 -14.66 2.81 16.95
C SER A 48 -13.23 2.35 17.25
N PRO A 49 -12.70 1.32 16.56
CA PRO A 49 -11.36 0.82 16.83
C PRO A 49 -10.31 1.80 16.32
N GLU A 50 -9.12 1.76 16.93
CA GLU A 50 -7.93 2.37 16.37
C GLU A 50 -7.41 1.48 15.24
N VAL A 51 -7.22 2.05 14.05
CA VAL A 51 -6.79 1.30 12.86
C VAL A 51 -5.36 1.68 12.53
N SER A 52 -4.47 0.70 12.48
CA SER A 52 -3.10 0.89 11.98
C SER A 52 -3.01 0.42 10.54
N VAL A 53 -2.60 1.31 9.64
CA VAL A 53 -2.40 1.06 8.22
C VAL A 53 -0.92 1.04 7.93
N LEU A 54 -0.41 -0.10 7.47
CA LEU A 54 0.98 -0.29 7.07
C LEU A 54 1.02 -0.46 5.56
N LEU A 55 1.68 0.48 4.87
CA LEU A 55 1.88 0.40 3.42
C LEU A 55 3.24 -0.26 3.14
N ASN A 56 3.19 -1.39 2.45
CA ASN A 56 4.37 -2.12 2.02
C ASN A 56 4.58 -2.00 0.51
N ASP A 57 5.82 -1.70 0.12
CA ASP A 57 6.28 -1.79 -1.27
C ASP A 57 7.80 -2.05 -1.29
N LEU A 58 8.36 -2.29 -2.46
CA LEU A 58 9.80 -2.42 -2.65
C LEU A 58 10.54 -1.14 -2.23
N PRO A 59 11.77 -1.24 -1.67
CA PRO A 59 12.54 -0.08 -1.23
C PRO A 59 12.81 0.97 -2.31
N GLU A 60 12.83 0.56 -3.58
CA GLU A 60 13.04 1.42 -4.74
C GLU A 60 11.81 2.27 -5.10
N ASN A 61 10.67 2.05 -4.45
CA ASN A 61 9.45 2.82 -4.69
C ASN A 61 9.53 4.23 -4.08
N ASP A 62 8.84 5.20 -4.69
CA ASP A 62 8.77 6.56 -4.17
C ASP A 62 7.77 6.68 -3.02
N PHE A 63 8.24 6.38 -1.81
CA PHE A 63 7.45 6.55 -0.60
C PHE A 63 7.13 8.02 -0.29
N ASN A 64 7.81 9.01 -0.86
CA ASN A 64 7.54 10.42 -0.53
C ASN A 64 6.12 10.84 -0.95
N THR A 65 5.70 10.39 -2.13
CA THR A 65 4.36 10.66 -2.63
C THR A 65 3.30 9.98 -1.75
N VAL A 66 3.56 8.73 -1.35
CA VAL A 66 2.70 7.96 -0.46
C VAL A 66 2.58 8.62 0.92
N VAL A 67 3.70 9.05 1.53
CA VAL A 67 3.71 9.76 2.82
C VAL A 67 2.85 11.02 2.76
N LYS A 68 3.00 11.84 1.70
CA LYS A 68 2.20 13.06 1.55
C LYS A 68 0.70 12.75 1.51
N SER A 69 0.31 11.72 0.77
CA SER A 69 -1.08 11.29 0.72
C SER A 69 -1.59 10.71 2.04
N LEU A 70 -0.77 9.95 2.77
CA LEU A 70 -1.11 9.45 4.11
C LEU A 70 -1.30 10.58 5.12
N VAL A 71 -0.48 11.63 5.05
CA VAL A 71 -0.65 12.83 5.87
C VAL A 71 -1.99 13.51 5.57
N THR A 72 -2.35 13.65 4.30
CA THR A 72 -3.67 14.17 3.90
C THR A 72 -4.81 13.31 4.43
N LEU A 73 -4.68 11.98 4.38
CA LEU A 73 -5.67 11.03 4.92
C LEU A 73 -5.83 11.16 6.45
N ARG A 74 -4.75 11.43 7.17
CA ARG A 74 -4.81 11.69 8.62
C ARG A 74 -5.44 13.04 8.97
N GLN A 75 -5.40 14.00 8.05
CA GLN A 75 -5.96 15.35 8.25
C GLN A 75 -7.44 15.43 7.87
N SER A 76 -7.94 14.55 7.01
CA SER A 76 -9.38 14.33 6.90
C SER A 76 -9.89 13.82 8.25
N ASN A 77 -11.00 14.37 8.77
CA ASN A 77 -11.66 14.01 10.03
C ASN A 77 -12.17 12.53 10.12
N ASP A 78 -11.59 11.65 9.31
CA ASP A 78 -11.81 10.21 9.35
C ASP A 78 -11.14 9.61 10.60
N PRO A 79 -11.58 8.42 11.03
CA PRO A 79 -11.21 7.81 12.32
C PRO A 79 -9.70 7.70 12.55
N VAL A 80 -9.30 7.46 13.81
CA VAL A 80 -7.91 7.43 14.26
C VAL A 80 -7.11 6.38 13.50
N VAL A 81 -6.45 6.81 12.41
CA VAL A 81 -5.59 5.97 11.58
C VAL A 81 -4.13 6.26 11.91
N VAL A 82 -3.43 5.27 12.47
CA VAL A 82 -1.97 5.26 12.55
C VAL A 82 -1.43 4.79 11.21
N THR A 83 -0.63 5.60 10.53
CA THR A 83 -0.08 5.25 9.22
C THR A 83 1.41 4.97 9.36
N GLY A 84 1.85 3.86 8.77
CA GLY A 84 3.24 3.44 8.74
C GLY A 84 3.62 2.93 7.35
N ILE A 85 4.93 2.89 7.11
CA ILE A 85 5.50 2.35 5.88
C ILE A 85 6.46 1.24 6.27
N THR A 86 6.37 0.12 5.56
CA THR A 86 7.23 -1.04 5.75
C THR A 86 7.87 -1.35 4.40
N PRO A 87 9.04 -0.78 4.09
CA PRO A 87 9.71 -1.07 2.83
C PRO A 87 10.26 -2.51 2.85
N GLY A 88 10.01 -3.26 1.77
CA GLY A 88 10.52 -4.61 1.63
C GLY A 88 9.74 -5.47 0.64
N SER A 89 10.35 -6.60 0.26
CA SER A 89 9.68 -7.59 -0.55
C SER A 89 8.64 -8.35 0.28
N PHE A 90 7.40 -8.45 -0.21
CA PHE A 90 6.37 -9.26 0.42
C PHE A 90 6.61 -10.78 0.31
N TYR A 91 7.66 -11.20 -0.41
CA TYR A 91 8.15 -12.58 -0.42
C TYR A 91 9.01 -12.91 0.81
N GLU A 92 9.36 -11.92 1.61
CA GLU A 92 10.10 -12.07 2.86
C GLU A 92 9.21 -11.77 4.07
N ARG A 93 9.74 -12.02 5.28
CA ARG A 93 9.02 -11.69 6.52
C ARG A 93 9.12 -10.19 6.78
N LEU A 94 7.99 -9.50 6.66
CA LEU A 94 7.88 -8.06 6.93
C LEU A 94 7.31 -7.73 8.31
N PHE A 95 6.48 -8.62 8.84
CA PHE A 95 5.77 -8.41 10.10
C PHE A 95 6.05 -9.55 11.07
N THR A 96 5.93 -9.25 12.36
CA THR A 96 5.95 -10.28 13.41
C THR A 96 4.72 -11.19 13.31
N SER A 97 4.80 -12.39 13.86
CA SER A 97 3.66 -13.30 13.91
C SER A 97 2.49 -12.64 14.65
N GLU A 98 1.26 -12.87 14.14
CA GLU A 98 0.00 -12.43 14.76
C GLU A 98 -0.16 -10.90 14.93
N SER A 99 0.70 -10.07 14.31
CA SER A 99 0.61 -8.61 14.45
C SER A 99 -0.25 -7.91 13.39
N VAL A 100 -0.71 -8.65 12.37
CA VAL A 100 -1.52 -8.09 11.26
C VAL A 100 -2.87 -8.81 11.18
N HIS A 101 -3.95 -8.04 11.28
CA HIS A 101 -5.31 -8.56 11.25
C HIS A 101 -5.86 -8.72 9.83
N LEU A 102 -5.42 -7.87 8.90
CA LEU A 102 -5.89 -7.85 7.52
C LEU A 102 -4.75 -7.49 6.58
N VAL A 103 -4.62 -8.22 5.48
CA VAL A 103 -3.69 -7.93 4.38
C VAL A 103 -4.48 -7.72 3.10
N CYS A 104 -4.23 -6.61 2.42
CA CYS A 104 -4.81 -6.31 1.13
C CYS A 104 -3.70 -6.19 0.08
N SER A 105 -3.83 -6.91 -1.03
CA SER A 105 -2.94 -6.81 -2.18
C SER A 105 -3.77 -6.70 -3.45
N SER A 106 -3.36 -5.83 -4.37
CA SER A 106 -4.00 -5.67 -5.67
C SER A 106 -2.92 -5.57 -6.73
N ASN A 107 -2.98 -6.47 -7.72
CA ASN A 107 -2.05 -6.51 -8.84
C ASN A 107 -0.55 -6.61 -8.46
N SER A 108 -0.21 -7.12 -7.27
CA SER A 108 1.18 -7.32 -6.84
C SER A 108 1.61 -8.80 -6.85
N LEU A 109 0.69 -9.73 -6.57
CA LEU A 109 1.02 -11.16 -6.39
C LEU A 109 1.45 -11.89 -7.68
N HIS A 110 1.23 -11.32 -8.86
CA HIS A 110 1.64 -11.93 -10.12
C HIS A 110 3.13 -11.75 -10.45
N TRP A 111 3.82 -10.84 -9.74
CA TRP A 111 5.25 -10.60 -9.92
C TRP A 111 6.05 -11.67 -9.21
N LEU A 112 6.77 -12.51 -9.95
CA LEU A 112 7.59 -13.58 -9.36
C LEU A 112 8.82 -13.00 -8.65
N SER A 113 9.21 -13.63 -7.54
CA SER A 113 10.51 -13.40 -6.92
C SER A 113 11.63 -13.89 -7.83
N LYS A 114 12.84 -13.31 -7.69
CA LYS A 114 14.05 -13.85 -8.32
C LYS A 114 14.54 -15.12 -7.64
#